data_AF-A0A3G9JU19-F1
#
_entry.id   AF-A0A3G9JU19-F1
#
_cell.length_a   1.000
_cell.length_b   1.000
_cell.length_c   1.000
_cell.angle_alpha   90.00
_cell.angle_beta   90.00
_cell.angle_gamma   90.00
#
_symmetry.space_group_name_H-M   'P 1'
#
loop_
_entity.id
_entity.type
_entity.pdbx_description
1 polymer ?
#
loop_
_entity_poly.entity_id
_entity_poly.type
_entity_poly.pdbx_seq_one_letter_code
_entity_poly.pdbx_strand_id
1 'polypeptide(L)'
;MNQYLAELSEYGSITLEDYRTLRERQLAIERLIQLIVQTGIDINYQILKCLDIESPNNARDALFQIVELGILEEHLAVQLAESIKLRNLLVHLYKKIDPDIVHSSIANILRDYPRYQRSIVQYLDSLEAENG
;
A
#
# COMPACT_ATOMS: atom_id res chain seq x y z
N MET A 1 6.25 6.83 -4.02
CA MET A 1 5.33 5.75 -4.46
C MET A 1 5.47 5.41 -5.95
N ASN A 2 5.30 6.36 -6.89
CA ASN A 2 5.37 6.10 -8.35
C ASN A 2 6.59 5.30 -8.80
N GLN A 3 7.78 5.70 -8.36
CA GLN A 3 9.02 5.00 -8.69
C GLN A 3 8.97 3.52 -8.25
N TYR A 4 8.54 3.24 -7.02
CA TYR A 4 8.45 1.86 -6.52
C TYR A 4 7.40 1.03 -7.26
N LEU A 5 6.27 1.64 -7.67
CA LEU A 5 5.27 0.95 -8.49
C LEU A 5 5.82 0.64 -9.89
N ALA A 6 6.60 1.55 -10.49
CA ALA A 6 7.26 1.32 -11.77
C ALA A 6 8.27 0.17 -11.65
N GLU A 7 9.14 0.18 -10.65
CA GLU A 7 10.10 -0.91 -10.39
C GLU A 7 9.38 -2.24 -10.10
N LEU A 8 8.28 -2.24 -9.34
CA LEU A 8 7.50 -3.45 -9.08
C LEU A 8 6.83 -3.99 -10.36
N SER A 9 6.45 -3.11 -11.29
CA SER A 9 5.80 -3.49 -12.54
C SER A 9 6.71 -4.33 -13.45
N GLU A 10 8.03 -4.18 -13.33
CA GLU A 10 9.01 -5.02 -14.04
C GLU A 10 8.90 -6.51 -13.67
N TYR A 11 8.34 -6.80 -12.49
CA TYR A 11 8.08 -8.15 -12.00
C TYR A 11 6.64 -8.62 -12.24
N GLY A 12 5.78 -7.82 -12.88
CA GLY A 12 4.35 -8.11 -13.02
C GLY A 12 4.02 -9.40 -13.78
N SER A 13 4.96 -9.92 -14.58
CA SER A 13 4.84 -11.16 -15.35
C SER A 13 5.69 -12.32 -14.83
N ILE A 14 6.35 -12.18 -13.67
CA ILE A 14 7.17 -13.25 -13.10
C ILE A 14 6.29 -14.47 -12.77
N THR A 15 6.74 -15.67 -13.16
CA THR A 15 6.03 -16.90 -12.80
C THR A 15 6.27 -17.24 -11.32
N LEU A 16 5.38 -18.01 -10.71
CA LEU A 16 5.58 -18.47 -9.34
C LEU A 16 6.84 -19.35 -9.21
N GLU A 17 7.16 -20.13 -10.24
CA GLU A 17 8.36 -20.98 -10.27
C GLU A 17 9.64 -20.14 -10.29
N ASP A 18 9.72 -19.15 -11.18
CA ASP A 18 10.85 -18.21 -11.22
C ASP A 18 10.96 -17.42 -9.91
N TYR A 19 9.83 -16.97 -9.36
CA TYR A 19 9.80 -16.26 -8.10
C TYR A 19 10.38 -17.12 -6.96
N ARG A 20 10.00 -18.40 -6.87
CA ARG A 20 10.48 -19.33 -5.83
C ARG A 20 11.98 -19.65 -5.92
N THR A 21 12.56 -19.60 -7.11
CA THR A 21 13.97 -19.98 -7.35
C THR A 21 14.93 -18.79 -7.30
N LEU A 22 14.46 -17.57 -7.55
CA LEU A 22 15.30 -16.37 -7.66
C LEU A 22 15.27 -15.51 -6.39
N ARG A 23 16.14 -15.83 -5.42
CA ARG A 23 16.16 -15.16 -4.10
C ARG A 23 16.34 -13.64 -4.17
N GLU A 24 17.21 -13.14 -5.05
CA GLU A 24 17.42 -11.70 -5.25
C GLU A 24 16.12 -11.00 -5.68
N ARG A 25 15.34 -11.63 -6.56
CA ARG A 25 14.05 -11.08 -7.00
C ARG A 25 13.01 -11.08 -5.88
N GLN A 26 12.98 -12.13 -5.05
CA GLN A 26 12.10 -12.16 -3.87
C GLN A 26 12.40 -10.98 -2.94
N LEU A 27 13.68 -10.78 -2.59
CA LEU A 27 14.10 -9.68 -1.72
C LEU A 27 13.73 -8.31 -2.30
N ALA A 28 13.98 -8.10 -3.60
CA ALA A 28 13.61 -6.87 -4.28
C ALA A 28 12.09 -6.63 -4.23
N ILE A 29 11.28 -7.63 -4.59
CA ILE A 29 9.81 -7.55 -4.58
C ILE A 29 9.27 -7.32 -3.17
N GLU A 30 9.73 -8.07 -2.18
CA GLU A 30 9.37 -7.90 -0.76
C GLU A 30 9.66 -6.47 -0.28
N ARG A 31 10.83 -5.92 -0.65
CA ARG A 31 11.22 -4.56 -0.29
C ARG A 31 10.36 -3.51 -0.98
N LEU A 32 10.08 -3.68 -2.27
CA LEU A 32 9.21 -2.78 -3.03
C LEU A 32 7.80 -2.73 -2.44
N ILE A 33 7.23 -3.89 -2.11
CA ILE A 33 5.92 -3.99 -1.45
C ILE A 33 5.96 -3.25 -0.11
N GLN A 34 6.96 -3.49 0.75
CA GLN A 34 7.09 -2.78 2.02
C GLN A 34 7.13 -1.27 1.85
N LEU A 35 7.90 -0.77 0.87
CA LEU A 35 8.04 0.67 0.61
C LEU A 35 6.75 1.29 0.08
N ILE A 36 6.06 0.64 -0.86
CA ILE A 36 4.77 1.10 -1.39
C ILE A 36 3.74 1.17 -0.26
N VAL A 37 3.63 0.09 0.52
CA VAL A 37 2.66 0.01 1.60
C VAL A 37 2.95 1.03 2.69
N GLN A 38 4.21 1.15 3.12
CA GLN A 38 4.60 2.13 4.13
C GLN A 38 4.32 3.56 3.65
N THR A 39 4.61 3.88 2.40
CA THR A 39 4.31 5.21 1.85
C THR A 39 2.80 5.51 1.91
N GLY A 40 1.95 4.53 1.62
CA GLY A 40 0.49 4.69 1.76
C GLY A 40 0.07 4.95 3.21
N ILE A 41 0.63 4.19 4.16
CA ILE A 41 0.38 4.39 5.59
C ILE A 41 0.80 5.80 6.03
N ASP A 42 1.99 6.25 5.63
CA ASP A 42 2.52 7.56 6.00
C ASP A 42 1.65 8.69 5.44
N ILE A 43 1.13 8.55 4.22
CA ILE A 43 0.18 9.50 3.62
C ILE A 43 -1.11 9.55 4.43
N ASN A 44 -1.69 8.42 4.82
CA ASN A 44 -2.90 8.39 5.65
C ASN A 44 -2.69 9.18 6.95
N TYR A 45 -1.60 8.90 7.67
CA TYR A 45 -1.29 9.61 8.91
C TYR A 45 -1.04 11.11 8.68
N GLN A 46 -0.38 11.47 7.59
CA GLN A 46 -0.13 12.86 7.27
C GLN A 46 -1.42 13.62 6.97
N ILE A 47 -2.38 13.02 6.26
CA ILE A 47 -3.70 13.61 6.01
C ILE A 47 -4.46 13.83 7.32
N LEU A 48 -4.56 12.79 8.17
CA LEU A 48 -5.25 12.89 9.46
C LEU A 48 -4.65 14.01 10.33
N LYS A 49 -3.31 14.10 10.35
CA LYS A 49 -2.59 15.16 11.04
C LYS A 49 -2.90 16.56 10.46
N CYS A 50 -2.96 16.71 9.14
CA CYS A 50 -3.31 17.97 8.49
C CYS A 50 -4.74 18.42 8.80
N LEU A 51 -5.64 17.49 9.12
CA LEU A 51 -7.02 17.73 9.51
C LEU A 51 -7.21 17.91 11.03
N ASP A 52 -6.12 17.94 11.80
CA ASP A 52 -6.14 17.98 13.28
C ASP A 52 -6.94 16.84 13.92
N ILE A 53 -7.01 15.69 13.24
CA ILE A 53 -7.65 14.47 13.73
C ILE A 53 -6.64 13.70 14.59
N GLU A 54 -7.09 13.23 15.75
CA GLU A 54 -6.25 12.43 16.66
C GLU A 54 -5.67 11.22 15.93
N SER A 55 -4.34 11.09 15.95
CA SER A 55 -3.64 10.03 15.23
C SER A 55 -4.01 8.65 15.78
N PRO A 56 -4.55 7.74 14.95
CA PRO A 56 -4.88 6.40 15.40
C PRO A 56 -3.67 5.56 15.80
N ASN A 57 -3.91 4.59 16.68
CA ASN A 57 -2.88 3.75 17.29
C ASN A 57 -2.21 2.77 16.29
N ASN A 58 -2.85 2.49 15.15
CA ASN A 58 -2.29 1.60 14.14
C ASN A 58 -2.72 1.97 12.72
N ALA A 59 -1.97 1.46 11.74
CA ALA A 59 -2.14 1.78 10.33
C ALA A 59 -3.50 1.36 9.74
N ARG A 60 -4.15 0.32 10.29
CA ARG A 60 -5.47 -0.10 9.83
C ARG A 60 -6.53 0.90 10.27
N ASP A 61 -6.46 1.37 11.51
CA ASP A 61 -7.39 2.38 12.02
C ASP A 61 -7.20 3.71 11.27
N ALA A 62 -5.96 4.08 10.95
CA ALA A 62 -5.67 5.22 10.08
C ALA A 62 -6.36 5.10 8.72
N LEU A 63 -6.27 3.92 8.09
CA LEU A 63 -6.91 3.67 6.81
C LEU A 63 -8.44 3.75 6.89
N PHE A 64 -9.05 3.27 7.97
CA PHE A 64 -10.51 3.37 8.14
C PHE A 64 -10.98 4.80 8.38
N GLN A 65 -10.24 5.63 9.12
CA GLN A 65 -10.57 7.05 9.23
C GLN A 65 -10.54 7.76 7.87
N ILE A 66 -9.61 7.41 6.98
CA ILE A 66 -9.59 7.94 5.60
C ILE A 66 -10.86 7.56 4.83
N VAL A 67 -11.44 6.37 5.07
CA VAL A 67 -12.73 5.97 4.50
C VAL A 67 -13.89 6.77 5.09
N GLU A 68 -13.91 6.97 6.41
CA GLU A 68 -14.93 7.75 7.11
C GLU A 68 -14.98 9.22 6.63
N LEU A 69 -13.82 9.76 6.25
CA LEU A 69 -13.69 11.09 5.63
C LEU A 69 -14.17 11.12 4.16
N GLY A 70 -14.56 9.99 3.59
CA GLY A 70 -15.01 9.89 2.19
C GLY A 70 -13.88 9.98 1.15
N ILE A 71 -12.62 9.98 1.59
CA ILE A 71 -11.44 10.11 0.71
C ILE A 71 -11.21 8.82 -0.07
N LEU A 72 -11.53 7.67 0.52
CA LEU A 72 -11.29 6.35 -0.06
C LEU A 72 -12.55 5.49 0.02
N GLU A 73 -12.84 4.75 -1.04
CA GLU A 73 -13.92 3.76 -1.04
C GLU A 73 -13.59 2.59 -0.09
N GLU A 74 -14.59 2.14 0.68
CA GLU A 74 -14.46 1.03 1.64
C GLU A 74 -13.91 -0.24 0.99
N HIS A 75 -14.39 -0.58 -0.21
CA HIS A 75 -13.93 -1.78 -0.92
C HIS A 75 -12.42 -1.73 -1.22
N LEU A 76 -11.89 -0.57 -1.59
CA LEU A 76 -10.46 -0.39 -1.82
C LEU A 76 -9.67 -0.44 -0.51
N ALA A 77 -10.20 0.16 0.56
CA ALA A 77 -9.58 0.09 1.89
C ALA A 77 -9.43 -1.36 2.39
N VAL A 78 -10.41 -2.23 2.15
CA VAL A 78 -10.29 -3.66 2.50
C VAL A 78 -9.10 -4.31 1.79
N GLN A 79 -8.86 -4.00 0.51
CA GLN A 79 -7.70 -4.54 -0.22
C GLN A 79 -6.37 -4.00 0.32
N LEU A 80 -6.30 -2.69 0.61
CA LEU A 80 -5.11 -2.08 1.21
C LEU A 80 -4.86 -2.58 2.65
N ALA A 81 -5.89 -2.96 3.39
CA ALA A 81 -5.72 -3.54 4.72
C ALA A 81 -4.98 -4.90 4.66
N GLU A 82 -5.18 -5.68 3.60
CA GLU A 82 -4.43 -6.92 3.37
C GLU A 82 -2.95 -6.65 3.03
N SER A 83 -2.65 -5.59 2.26
CA SER A 83 -1.26 -5.21 1.99
C SER A 83 -0.53 -4.72 3.25
N ILE A 84 -1.23 -4.02 4.16
CA ILE A 84 -0.70 -3.63 5.48
C ILE A 84 -0.36 -4.87 6.32
N LYS A 85 -1.25 -5.87 6.35
CA LYS A 85 -0.98 -7.15 7.04
C LYS A 85 0.25 -7.84 6.46
N LEU A 86 0.36 -7.89 5.13
CA LEU A 86 1.51 -8.48 4.45
C LEU A 86 2.81 -7.75 4.81
N ARG A 87 2.85 -6.42 4.73
CA ARG A 87 4.03 -5.62 5.12
C ARG A 87 4.44 -5.92 6.57
N ASN A 88 3.49 -6.03 7.49
CA ASN A 88 3.80 -6.37 8.88
C ASN A 88 4.41 -7.78 9.01
N LEU A 89 3.90 -8.75 8.25
CA LEU A 89 4.50 -10.09 8.18
C LEU A 89 5.94 -10.03 7.66
N LEU A 90 6.19 -9.26 6.60
CA LEU A 90 7.52 -9.12 5.99
C LEU A 90 8.54 -8.48 6.95
N VAL A 91 8.13 -7.47 7.73
CA VAL A 91 9.01 -6.73 8.63
C VAL A 91 9.31 -7.49 9.92
N HIS A 92 8.34 -8.26 10.44
CA HIS A 92 8.50 -8.89 11.75
C HIS A 92 9.35 -10.16 11.74
N LEU A 93 9.80 -10.70 10.59
CA LEU A 93 10.83 -11.76 10.39
C LEU A 93 10.73 -13.07 11.21
N TYR A 94 9.86 -13.20 12.22
CA TYR A 94 9.74 -14.37 13.09
C TYR A 94 8.92 -15.50 12.47
N LYS A 95 8.34 -15.29 11.29
CA LYS A 95 7.56 -16.29 10.55
C LYS A 95 8.18 -16.52 9.18
N LYS A 96 8.24 -17.79 8.77
CA LYS A 96 8.57 -18.16 7.39
C LYS A 96 7.53 -17.50 6.49
N ILE A 97 7.98 -16.58 5.63
CA ILE A 97 7.13 -15.91 4.65
C ILE A 97 6.75 -16.95 3.59
N ASP A 98 5.46 -17.06 3.29
CA ASP A 98 4.97 -17.89 2.20
C ASP A 98 5.22 -17.15 0.87
N PRO A 99 6.09 -17.68 -0.03
CA PRO A 99 6.37 -17.05 -1.31
C PRO A 99 5.12 -16.84 -2.16
N ASP A 100 4.12 -17.71 -2.04
CA ASP A 100 2.91 -17.67 -2.86
C ASP A 100 2.04 -16.46 -2.50
N ILE A 101 2.01 -16.09 -1.21
CA ILE A 101 1.31 -14.90 -0.73
C ILE A 101 1.99 -13.64 -1.28
N VAL A 102 3.32 -13.59 -1.26
CA VAL A 102 4.05 -12.42 -1.77
C VAL A 102 3.91 -12.31 -3.29
N HIS A 103 4.04 -13.43 -4.02
CA HIS A 103 3.89 -13.48 -5.47
C HIS A 103 2.50 -13.00 -5.92
N SER A 104 1.43 -13.53 -5.32
CA SER A 104 0.07 -13.11 -5.63
C SER A 104 -0.21 -11.65 -5.27
N SER A 105 0.47 -11.12 -4.25
CA SER A 105 0.32 -9.72 -3.86
C SER A 105 0.85 -8.73 -4.90
N ILE A 106 1.80 -9.12 -5.77
CA ILE A 106 2.35 -8.22 -6.82
C ILE A 106 1.22 -7.63 -7.66
N ALA A 107 0.34 -8.48 -8.18
CA ALA A 107 -0.79 -8.06 -9.00
C ALA A 107 -1.78 -7.19 -8.22
N ASN A 108 -2.03 -7.51 -6.95
CA ASN A 108 -2.92 -6.72 -6.09
C ASN A 108 -2.35 -5.32 -5.84
N ILE A 109 -1.07 -5.21 -5.48
CA ILE A 109 -0.40 -3.92 -5.25
C ILE A 109 -0.41 -3.06 -6.52
N LEU A 110 -0.05 -3.64 -7.67
CA LEU A 110 -0.04 -2.94 -8.96
C LEU A 110 -1.44 -2.50 -9.40
N ARG A 111 -2.50 -3.18 -8.97
CA ARG A 111 -3.89 -2.79 -9.23
C ARG A 111 -4.38 -1.71 -8.27
N ASP A 112 -4.14 -1.87 -6.98
CA ASP A 112 -4.85 -1.12 -5.94
C ASP A 112 -4.16 0.19 -5.57
N TYR A 113 -2.82 0.24 -5.56
CA TYR A 113 -2.11 1.47 -5.19
C TYR A 113 -2.26 2.61 -6.21
N PRO A 114 -2.31 2.38 -7.54
CA PRO A 114 -2.65 3.45 -8.47
C PRO A 114 -4.06 4.02 -8.26
N ARG A 115 -5.02 3.18 -7.84
CA ARG A 115 -6.38 3.63 -7.50
C ARG A 115 -6.35 4.48 -6.23
N TYR A 116 -5.65 4.01 -5.20
CA TYR A 116 -5.42 4.76 -3.97
C TYR A 116 -4.82 6.14 -4.25
N GLN A 117 -3.75 6.21 -5.05
CA GLN A 117 -3.12 7.49 -5.41
C GLN A 117 -4.09 8.45 -6.09
N ARG A 118 -4.94 7.94 -6.99
CA ARG A 118 -5.95 8.77 -7.66
C ARG A 118 -6.94 9.34 -6.65
N SER A 119 -7.43 8.53 -5.71
CA SER A 119 -8.33 8.98 -4.65
C SER A 119 -7.70 10.07 -3.78
N ILE A 120 -6.43 9.91 -3.39
CA ILE A 120 -5.71 10.94 -2.62
C ILE A 120 -5.55 12.23 -3.41
N VAL A 121 -5.14 12.15 -4.68
CA VAL A 121 -4.98 13.34 -5.54
C VAL A 121 -6.31 14.07 -5.72
N GLN A 122 -7.40 13.35 -6.00
CA GLN A 122 -8.73 13.95 -6.14
C GLN A 122 -9.17 14.68 -4.87
N TYR A 123 -8.86 14.15 -3.70
CA TYR A 123 -9.11 14.81 -2.43
C TYR A 123 -8.27 16.07 -2.25
N LEU A 124 -6.97 16.02 -2.56
CA LEU A 124 -6.11 17.20 -2.46
C LEU A 124 -6.57 18.31 -3.41
N ASP A 125 -6.93 17.96 -4.65
CA ASP A 125 -7.47 18.90 -5.63
C ASP A 125 -8.79 19.54 -5.15
N SER A 126 -9.66 18.79 -4.47
CA SER A 126 -10.89 19.35 -3.89
C SER A 126 -10.62 20.35 -2.77
N LEU A 127 -9.56 20.15 -1.97
CA LEU A 127 -9.16 21.12 -0.95
C LEU A 127 -8.65 22.42 -1.56
N GLU A 128 -7.92 22.37 -2.67
CA GLU A 128 -7.44 23.57 -3.36
C GLU A 128 -8.60 24.38 -3.96
N ALA A 129 -9.60 23.70 -4.53
CA ALA A 129 -10.77 24.33 -5.12
C ALA A 129 -11.68 25.03 -4.09
N GLU A 130 -11.72 24.57 -2.84
CA GLU A 130 -12.50 25.18 -1.76
C GLU A 130 -11.80 26.39 -1.12
N ASN A 131 -10.47 26.51 -1.30
CA ASN A 131 -9.65 27.58 -0.72
C ASN A 131 -9.32 28.71 -1.70
N GLY A 132 -9.81 28.66 -2.95
CA GLY A 132 -9.64 29.68 -3.99
C GLY A 132 -10.91 30.48 -4.25
#